data_AF-A0A3N9WKU1-F1
#
_entry.id   AF-A0A3N9WKU1-F1
#
_cell.length_a   1.000
_cell.length_b   1.000
_cell.length_c   1.000
_cell.angle_alpha   90.00
_cell.angle_beta   90.00
_cell.angle_gamma   90.00
#
_symmetry.space_group_name_H-M   'P 1'
#
loop_
_entity.id
_entity.type
_entity.pdbx_description
1 polymer ?
#
loop_
_entity_poly.entity_id
_entity_poly.type
_entity_poly.pdbx_seq_one_letter_code
_entity_poly.pdbx_strand_id
1 'polypeptide(L)'
;MMRDGYVARWKGREYQASPDGDDIRLYQPEPGEGFEEVRAGRYVRVLPASEIEDLAYVRTTCTWKGQPFIVLGEHDAWLRVEYTGGRWPVAEAMRLEVFDFGVYQGWAPAAEVTDLREQRV
;
A
#
# COMPACT_ATOMS: atom_id res chain seq x y z
N MET A 1 -4.51 -8.97 5.91
CA MET A 1 -5.04 -7.98 4.96
C MET A 1 -3.96 -6.94 4.74
N MET A 2 -3.40 -6.88 3.53
CA MET A 2 -2.44 -5.85 3.15
C MET A 2 -3.18 -4.58 2.75
N ARG A 3 -2.56 -3.43 2.99
CA ARG A 3 -3.01 -2.13 2.50
C ARG A 3 -1.85 -1.43 1.82
N ASP A 4 -2.10 -1.00 0.59
CA ASP A 4 -1.17 -0.21 -0.21
C ASP A 4 -1.96 0.86 -0.99
N GLY A 5 -1.55 2.11 -0.86
CA GLY A 5 -2.16 3.26 -1.53
C GLY A 5 -2.39 4.47 -0.63
N TYR A 6 -2.88 5.54 -1.24
CA TYR A 6 -3.15 6.78 -0.51
C TYR A 6 -4.35 6.66 0.40
N VAL A 7 -4.24 7.31 1.55
CA VAL A 7 -5.32 7.52 2.50
C VAL A 7 -5.39 8.99 2.84
N ALA A 8 -6.60 9.50 3.00
CA ALA A 8 -6.83 10.89 3.36
C ALA A 8 -7.82 10.99 4.51
N ARG A 9 -7.56 11.90 5.44
CA ARG A 9 -8.46 12.22 6.55
C ARG A 9 -9.29 13.45 6.20
N TRP A 10 -10.61 13.33 6.30
CA TRP A 10 -11.56 14.39 6.04
C TRP A 10 -12.76 14.27 6.99
N LYS A 11 -13.11 15.36 7.66
CA LYS A 11 -14.16 15.42 8.70
C LYS A 11 -13.95 14.35 9.79
N GLY A 12 -12.70 14.18 10.22
CA GLY A 12 -12.32 13.20 11.26
C GLY A 12 -12.41 11.72 10.86
N ARG A 13 -12.68 11.40 9.59
CA ARG A 13 -12.70 10.02 9.06
C ARG A 13 -11.62 9.82 8.01
N GLU A 14 -11.01 8.63 8.01
CA GLU A 14 -10.07 8.21 6.98
C GLU A 14 -10.79 7.53 5.81
N TYR A 15 -10.37 7.88 4.60
CA TYR A 15 -10.86 7.32 3.34
C TYR A 15 -9.71 6.77 2.52
N GLN A 16 -9.99 5.79 1.65
CA GLN A 16 -9.09 5.52 0.53
C GLN A 16 -9.06 6.74 -0.37
N ALA A 17 -7.87 7.15 -0.81
CA ALA A 17 -7.67 8.36 -1.57
C ALA A 17 -6.90 8.12 -2.87
N SER A 18 -7.01 9.07 -3.80
CA SER A 18 -6.11 9.22 -4.94
C SER A 18 -5.85 10.71 -5.16
N PRO A 19 -4.60 11.18 -5.08
CA PRO A 19 -4.23 12.51 -5.55
C PRO A 19 -4.48 12.65 -7.05
N ASP A 20 -4.96 13.81 -7.47
CA ASP A 20 -5.30 14.14 -8.85
C ASP A 20 -5.07 15.65 -9.10
N GLY A 21 -3.83 16.02 -9.40
CA GLY A 21 -3.43 17.43 -9.48
C GLY A 21 -3.55 18.11 -8.11
N ASP A 22 -4.32 19.20 -8.04
CA ASP A 22 -4.59 19.94 -6.81
C ASP A 22 -5.76 19.37 -6.00
N ASP A 23 -6.44 18.35 -6.54
CA ASP A 23 -7.58 17.69 -5.92
C ASP A 23 -7.21 16.32 -5.34
N ILE A 24 -8.01 15.89 -4.35
CA ILE A 24 -7.95 14.57 -3.74
C ILE A 24 -9.30 13.89 -3.95
N ARG A 25 -9.27 12.71 -4.56
CA ARG A 25 -10.45 11.84 -4.73
C ARG A 25 -10.57 10.91 -3.53
N LEU A 26 -11.62 11.04 -2.74
CA LEU A 26 -11.98 10.13 -1.65
C LEU A 26 -12.90 9.04 -2.17
N TYR A 27 -12.68 7.80 -1.73
CA TYR A 27 -13.49 6.65 -2.11
C TYR A 27 -14.15 5.98 -0.91
N GLN A 28 -15.37 5.51 -1.10
CA GLN A 28 -16.07 4.64 -0.16
C GLN A 28 -16.97 3.62 -0.90
N PRO A 29 -17.29 2.47 -0.26
CA PRO A 29 -18.10 1.42 -0.89
C PRO A 29 -19.61 1.69 -0.87
N GLU A 30 -20.07 2.64 -0.06
CA GLU A 30 -21.49 2.94 0.17
C GLU A 30 -21.85 4.36 -0.30
N PRO A 31 -23.11 4.64 -0.67
CA PRO A 31 -23.57 6.00 -0.94
C PRO A 31 -23.31 6.94 0.23
N GLY A 32 -23.09 8.22 -0.06
CA GLY A 32 -22.89 9.24 0.97
C GLY A 32 -23.08 10.64 0.42
N GLU A 33 -23.25 11.60 1.33
CA GLU A 33 -23.48 12.99 0.94
C GLU A 33 -22.30 13.54 0.12
N GLY A 34 -22.61 14.06 -1.07
CA GLY A 34 -21.65 14.58 -2.03
C GLY A 34 -20.65 13.56 -2.58
N PHE A 35 -20.93 12.26 -2.42
CA PHE A 35 -20.24 11.19 -3.13
C PHE A 35 -21.08 10.76 -4.34
N GLU A 36 -20.45 10.63 -5.50
CA GLU A 36 -21.07 10.20 -6.75
C GLU A 36 -20.68 8.75 -7.08
N GLU A 37 -21.62 7.96 -7.59
CA GLU A 37 -21.35 6.57 -7.98
C GLU A 37 -20.61 6.52 -9.33
N VAL A 38 -19.40 5.94 -9.33
CA VAL A 38 -18.60 5.78 -10.56
C VAL A 38 -18.62 4.34 -11.09
N ARG A 39 -18.94 3.38 -10.22
CA ARG A 39 -19.28 1.99 -10.55
C ARG A 39 -20.05 1.39 -9.37
N ALA A 40 -20.76 0.30 -9.61
CA ALA A 40 -21.44 -0.47 -8.56
C ALA A 40 -20.53 -0.68 -7.34
N GLY A 41 -20.94 -0.16 -6.18
CA GLY A 41 -20.20 -0.29 -4.92
C GLY A 41 -18.91 0.54 -4.85
N ARG A 42 -18.78 1.62 -5.63
CA ARG A 42 -17.68 2.58 -5.52
C ARG A 42 -18.19 3.99 -5.76
N TYR A 43 -18.11 4.79 -4.71
CA TYR A 43 -18.51 6.18 -4.71
C TYR A 43 -17.27 7.05 -4.54
N VAL A 44 -17.22 8.16 -5.26
CA VAL A 44 -16.10 9.11 -5.23
C VAL A 44 -16.60 10.49 -4.79
N ARG A 45 -15.78 11.17 -3.99
CA ARG A 45 -15.92 12.61 -3.75
C ARG A 45 -14.61 13.28 -4.06
N VAL A 46 -14.65 14.33 -4.88
CA VAL A 46 -13.47 15.13 -5.23
C VAL A 46 -13.47 16.36 -4.34
N LEU A 47 -12.33 16.63 -3.70
CA LEU A 47 -12.13 17.78 -2.83
C LEU A 47 -10.80 18.45 -3.17
N PRO A 48 -10.69 19.78 -3.07
CA PRO A 48 -9.39 20.42 -3.13
C PRO A 48 -8.50 19.94 -1.99
N ALA A 49 -7.18 19.83 -2.22
CA ALA A 49 -6.23 19.40 -1.20
C ALA A 49 -6.27 20.26 0.09
N SER A 50 -6.70 21.52 -0.01
CA SER A 50 -6.88 22.43 1.13
C SER A 50 -7.99 22.03 2.10
N GLU A 51 -8.93 21.16 1.69
CA GLU A 51 -9.97 20.61 2.57
C GLU A 51 -9.57 19.31 3.28
N ILE A 52 -8.40 18.74 2.94
CA ILE A 52 -7.92 17.48 3.51
C ILE A 52 -7.11 17.74 4.78
N GLU A 53 -7.43 17.01 5.86
CA GLU A 53 -6.80 17.18 7.17
C GLU A 53 -5.44 16.48 7.27
N ASP A 54 -5.27 15.39 6.52
CA ASP A 54 -4.05 14.58 6.44
C ASP A 54 -4.08 13.73 5.17
N LEU A 55 -2.94 13.57 4.49
CA LEU A 55 -2.78 12.71 3.33
C LEU A 55 -1.48 11.92 3.50
N ALA A 56 -1.56 10.60 3.40
CA ALA A 56 -0.39 9.73 3.52
C ALA A 56 -0.45 8.59 2.49
N TYR A 57 0.72 8.11 2.07
CA TYR A 57 0.81 6.83 1.40
C TYR A 57 0.97 5.73 2.44
N VAL A 58 0.02 4.81 2.51
CA VAL A 58 0.14 3.62 3.37
C VAL A 58 0.70 2.48 2.53
N ARG A 59 1.67 1.76 3.08
CA ARG A 59 2.15 0.49 2.53
C ARG A 59 2.31 -0.55 3.62
N THR A 60 2.19 -1.81 3.26
CA THR A 60 2.43 -2.92 4.19
C THR A 60 3.91 -3.31 4.14
N THR A 61 4.57 -3.38 5.29
CA THR A 61 5.97 -3.77 5.43
C THR A 61 6.12 -4.98 6.33
N CYS A 62 7.23 -5.70 6.18
CA CYS A 62 7.52 -6.86 7.00
C CYS A 62 9.02 -7.17 7.05
N THR A 63 9.37 -8.14 7.89
CA THR A 63 10.70 -8.73 7.97
C THR A 63 10.63 -10.19 7.54
N TRP A 64 11.54 -10.63 6.67
CA TRP A 64 11.67 -12.03 6.28
C TRP A 64 13.15 -12.43 6.28
N LYS A 65 13.50 -13.52 6.98
CA LYS A 65 14.89 -13.96 7.18
C LYS A 65 15.82 -12.83 7.66
N GLY A 66 15.31 -11.96 8.52
CA GLY A 66 16.03 -10.82 9.09
C GLY A 66 16.27 -9.65 8.14
N GLN A 67 15.65 -9.64 6.95
CA GLN A 67 15.76 -8.56 5.97
C GLN A 67 14.43 -7.80 5.83
N PRO A 68 14.47 -6.47 5.55
CA PRO A 68 13.27 -5.66 5.41
C PRO A 68 12.65 -5.77 4.01
N PHE A 69 11.32 -5.81 3.99
CA PHE A 69 10.53 -5.89 2.76
C PHE A 69 9.29 -4.99 2.80
N ILE A 70 8.81 -4.62 1.61
CA ILE A 70 7.42 -4.21 1.39
C ILE A 70 6.62 -5.41 0.85
N VAL A 71 5.34 -5.51 1.21
CA VAL A 71 4.42 -6.53 0.72
C VAL A 71 3.66 -5.96 -0.48
N LEU A 72 3.77 -6.63 -1.62
CA LEU A 72 3.16 -6.23 -2.89
C LEU A 72 1.87 -7.00 -3.18
N GLY A 73 1.70 -8.17 -2.58
CA GLY A 73 0.62 -9.10 -2.90
C GLY A 73 0.51 -10.25 -1.91
N GLU A 74 -0.64 -10.89 -1.89
CA GLU A 74 -0.91 -12.10 -1.11
C GLU A 74 -1.59 -13.13 -2.02
N HIS A 75 -1.14 -14.38 -1.96
CA HIS A 75 -1.75 -15.50 -2.67
C HIS A 75 -1.63 -16.76 -1.82
N ASP A 76 -2.77 -17.31 -1.40
CA ASP A 76 -2.86 -18.40 -0.42
C ASP A 76 -2.02 -18.11 0.85
N ALA A 77 -1.06 -18.96 1.17
CA ALA A 77 -0.17 -18.81 2.32
C ALA A 77 1.15 -18.06 1.98
N TRP A 78 1.19 -17.33 0.87
CA TRP A 78 2.38 -16.67 0.36
C TRP A 78 2.19 -15.16 0.20
N LEU A 79 3.25 -14.42 0.53
CA LEU A 79 3.33 -12.98 0.32
C LEU A 79 4.32 -12.69 -0.81
N ARG A 80 3.89 -11.92 -1.82
CA ARG A 80 4.81 -11.33 -2.79
C ARG A 80 5.46 -10.14 -2.10
N VAL A 81 6.78 -10.13 -2.05
CA VAL A 81 7.56 -9.13 -1.31
C VAL A 81 8.63 -8.50 -2.20
N GLU A 82 8.98 -7.25 -1.91
CA GLU A 82 10.10 -6.53 -2.51
C GLU A 82 11.10 -6.08 -1.45
N TYR A 83 12.37 -6.40 -1.67
CA TYR A 83 13.45 -6.16 -0.71
C TYR A 83 13.86 -4.69 -0.69
N THR A 84 13.88 -4.09 0.49
CA THR A 84 14.19 -2.67 0.68
C THR A 84 15.55 -2.40 1.33
N GLY A 85 16.37 -3.45 1.57
CA GLY A 85 17.69 -3.29 2.20
C GLY A 85 18.82 -2.87 1.25
N GLY A 86 18.56 -2.72 -0.06
CA GLY A 86 19.46 -2.06 -1.01
C GLY A 86 20.80 -2.75 -1.30
N ARG A 87 21.00 -4.01 -0.87
CA ARG A 87 22.26 -4.75 -1.05
C ARG A 87 22.10 -5.98 -1.95
N TRP A 88 22.68 -5.94 -3.15
CA TRP A 88 22.65 -7.05 -4.12
C TRP A 88 23.08 -8.41 -3.53
N PRO A 89 24.22 -8.53 -2.81
CA PRO A 89 24.64 -9.84 -2.29
C PRO A 89 23.64 -10.47 -1.31
N VAL A 90 22.83 -9.66 -0.63
CA VAL A 90 21.76 -10.15 0.24
C VAL A 90 20.60 -10.68 -0.59
N ALA A 91 20.16 -9.91 -1.59
CA ALA A 91 19.09 -10.33 -2.50
C ALA A 91 19.45 -11.63 -3.23
N GLU A 92 20.69 -11.75 -3.72
CA GLU A 92 21.22 -12.94 -4.37
C GLU A 92 21.25 -14.15 -3.43
N ALA A 93 21.75 -13.99 -2.19
CA ALA A 93 21.77 -15.07 -1.20
C ALA A 93 20.36 -15.55 -0.81
N MET A 94 19.38 -14.63 -0.84
CA MET A 94 17.97 -14.94 -0.63
C MET A 94 17.28 -15.52 -1.87
N ARG A 95 17.97 -15.61 -3.01
CA ARG A 95 17.46 -16.06 -4.31
C ARG A 95 16.25 -15.25 -4.78
N LEU A 96 16.28 -13.95 -4.53
CA LEU A 96 15.25 -13.04 -5.06
C LEU A 96 15.39 -12.89 -6.57
N GLU A 97 14.25 -12.71 -7.22
CA GLU A 97 14.15 -12.36 -8.64
C GLU A 97 14.59 -10.90 -8.85
N VAL A 98 15.40 -10.64 -9.88
CA VAL A 98 15.66 -9.29 -10.37
C VAL A 98 14.50 -8.89 -11.26
N PHE A 99 13.55 -8.15 -10.71
CA PHE A 99 12.38 -7.68 -11.44
C PHE A 99 12.74 -6.49 -12.35
N ASP A 100 13.57 -5.59 -11.86
CA ASP A 100 14.17 -4.46 -12.59
C ASP A 100 15.54 -4.10 -11.95
N PHE A 101 16.27 -3.15 -12.53
CA PHE A 101 17.55 -2.68 -12.00
C PHE A 101 17.39 -2.12 -10.57
N GLY A 102 17.95 -2.84 -9.60
CA GLY A 102 17.86 -2.48 -8.18
C GLY A 102 16.55 -2.90 -7.49
N VAL A 103 15.65 -3.59 -8.19
CA VAL A 103 14.36 -4.06 -7.67
C VAL A 103 14.39 -5.58 -7.55
N TYR A 104 14.31 -6.07 -6.31
CA TYR A 104 14.44 -7.50 -6.00
C TYR A 104 13.19 -8.03 -5.32
N GLN A 105 12.54 -9.03 -5.91
CA GLN A 105 11.26 -9.54 -5.45
C GLN A 105 11.30 -11.04 -5.17
N GLY A 106 10.36 -11.52 -4.36
CA GLY A 106 10.25 -12.94 -4.04
C GLY A 106 8.91 -13.30 -3.45
N TRP A 107 8.74 -14.59 -3.18
CA TRP A 107 7.59 -15.12 -2.46
C TRP A 107 8.05 -15.64 -1.10
N ALA A 108 7.52 -15.04 -0.04
CA ALA A 108 7.77 -15.43 1.33
C ALA A 108 6.58 -16.23 1.87
N PRO A 109 6.78 -17.39 2.52
CA PRO A 109 5.72 -18.04 3.26
C PRO A 109 5.22 -17.09 4.36
N ALA A 110 3.91 -16.83 4.44
CA ALA A 110 3.34 -15.90 5.40
C ALA A 110 3.70 -16.27 6.86
N ALA A 111 3.85 -17.57 7.15
CA ALA A 111 4.24 -18.08 8.45
C ALA A 111 5.72 -17.80 8.84
N GLU A 112 6.58 -17.46 7.87
CA GLU A 112 8.00 -17.11 8.12
C GLU A 112 8.21 -15.59 8.27
N VAL A 113 7.18 -14.79 8.00
CA VAL A 113 7.26 -13.34 8.01
C VAL A 113 6.95 -12.81 9.42
N THR A 114 7.78 -11.87 9.88
CA THR A 114 7.59 -11.15 11.15
C THR A 114 7.40 -9.66 10.89
N ASP A 115 7.04 -8.92 11.94
CA ASP A 115 6.89 -7.45 11.90
C ASP A 115 5.97 -6.95 10.78
N LEU A 116 4.97 -7.75 10.40
CA LEU A 116 3.99 -7.38 9.38
C LEU A 116 3.13 -6.22 9.91
N ARG A 117 3.24 -5.05 9.29
CA ARG A 117 2.54 -3.84 9.74
C ARG A 117 2.30 -2.85 8.61
N GLU A 118 1.32 -1.98 8.80
CA GLU A 118 1.15 -0.80 7.96
C GLU A 118 2.18 0.27 8.34
N GLN A 119 2.75 0.91 7.33
CA GLN A 119 3.63 2.07 7.48
C GLN A 119 3.07 3.23 6.64
N ARG A 120 2.99 4.40 7.25
CA ARG A 120 2.75 5.68 6.57
C ARG A 120 4.08 6.25 6.10
N VAL A 121 4.15 6.61 4.82
CA VAL A 121 5.32 7.19 4.13
C VAL A 121 5.06 8.64 3.78
#